data_AF-A0A354J0I7-F1
#
_entry.id   AF-A0A354J0I7-F1
#
_cell.length_a   1.000
_cell.length_b   1.000
_cell.length_c   1.000
_cell.angle_alpha   90.00
_cell.angle_beta   90.00
_cell.angle_gamma   90.00
#
_symmetry.space_group_name_H-M   'P 1'
#
loop_
_entity.id
_entity.type
_entity.pdbx_description
1 polymer ?
#
loop_
_entity_poly.entity_id
_entity_poly.type
_entity_poly.pdbx_seq_one_letter_code
_entity_poly.pdbx_strand_id
1 'polypeptide(L)'
;MAVTETLGRIGATLLAMVRTRLALAAVEAQEEAQRVLGFAAWTLFAAFLGAGAFMLVALFVIVLFWDTHRLLAIGGMAGLFALAAVSILARVRAAFAARPPMMAATLAELNKDIAFIKGTGAAHEQ
;
A
#
# COMPACT_ATOMS: atom_id res chain seq x y z
N MET A 1 -37.70 20.27 -30.93
CA MET A 1 -36.94 19.05 -31.31
C MET A 1 -35.43 19.28 -31.41
N ALA A 2 -34.93 20.46 -31.78
CA ALA A 2 -33.48 20.72 -31.86
C ALA A 2 -32.72 20.65 -30.51
N VAL A 3 -33.35 21.06 -29.40
CA VAL A 3 -32.71 21.11 -28.07
C VAL A 3 -32.41 19.70 -27.52
N THR A 4 -33.32 18.74 -27.75
CA THR A 4 -33.16 17.34 -27.29
C THR A 4 -32.05 16.61 -28.06
N GLU A 5 -31.88 16.87 -29.35
CA GLU A 5 -30.77 16.34 -30.14
C GLU A 5 -29.42 16.91 -29.72
N THR A 6 -29.37 18.19 -29.37
CA THR A 6 -28.14 18.85 -28.92
C THR A 6 -27.70 18.31 -27.55
N LEU A 7 -28.65 18.10 -26.64
CA LEU A 7 -28.39 17.55 -25.31
C LEU A 7 -27.89 16.09 -25.38
N GLY A 8 -28.49 15.26 -26.23
CA GLY A 8 -28.02 13.89 -26.47
C GLY A 8 -26.60 13.86 -27.07
N ARG A 9 -26.28 14.80 -27.95
CA ARG A 9 -24.94 14.92 -28.56
C ARG A 9 -23.88 15.35 -27.54
N ILE A 10 -24.21 16.27 -26.63
CA ILE A 10 -23.33 16.68 -25.53
C ILE A 10 -23.09 15.51 -24.56
N GLY A 11 -24.15 14.80 -24.17
CA GLY A 11 -24.05 13.61 -23.31
C GLY A 11 -23.17 12.52 -23.92
N ALA A 12 -23.34 12.23 -25.21
CA ALA A 12 -22.48 11.29 -25.94
C ALA A 12 -21.01 11.74 -25.98
N THR A 13 -20.76 13.04 -26.14
CA THR A 13 -19.41 13.60 -26.16
C THR A 13 -18.73 13.52 -24.79
N LEU A 14 -19.47 13.81 -23.71
CA LEU A 14 -18.98 13.68 -22.34
C LEU A 14 -18.69 12.22 -21.99
N LEU A 15 -19.59 11.30 -22.36
CA LEU A 15 -19.38 9.87 -22.13
C LEU A 15 -18.15 9.34 -22.89
N ALA A 16 -17.96 9.80 -24.14
CA ALA A 16 -16.76 9.49 -24.91
C ALA A 16 -15.49 10.01 -24.21
N MET A 17 -15.52 11.25 -23.72
CA MET A 17 -14.40 11.87 -23.00
C MET A 17 -14.04 11.11 -21.72
N VAL A 18 -15.04 10.76 -20.89
CA VAL A 18 -14.86 9.96 -19.67
C VAL A 18 -14.29 8.59 -20.00
N ARG A 19 -14.81 7.91 -21.02
CA ARG A 19 -14.30 6.60 -21.47
C ARG A 19 -12.82 6.66 -21.85
N THR A 20 -12.39 7.69 -22.60
CA THR A 20 -10.97 7.87 -22.92
C THR A 20 -10.10 8.12 -21.70
N ARG A 21 -10.57 8.93 -20.73
CA ARG A 21 -9.80 9.18 -19.50
C ARG A 21 -9.69 7.94 -18.62
N LEU A 22 -10.76 7.15 -18.50
CA LEU A 22 -10.72 5.87 -17.79
C LEU A 22 -9.80 4.86 -18.49
N ALA A 23 -9.82 4.83 -19.83
CA ALA A 23 -8.89 4.00 -20.59
C ALA A 23 -7.43 4.41 -20.35
N LEU A 24 -7.15 5.71 -20.30
CA LEU A 24 -5.80 6.22 -20.00
C LEU A 24 -5.39 5.91 -18.55
N ALA A 25 -6.26 6.18 -17.58
CA ALA A 25 -6.02 5.91 -16.16
C ALA A 25 -5.79 4.41 -15.89
N ALA A 26 -6.50 3.52 -16.59
CA ALA A 26 -6.30 2.09 -16.49
C ALA A 26 -4.92 1.66 -17.02
N VAL A 27 -4.47 2.25 -18.14
CA VAL A 27 -3.14 1.98 -18.71
C VAL A 27 -2.03 2.52 -17.80
N GLU A 28 -2.16 3.76 -17.32
CA GLU A 28 -1.21 4.37 -16.38
C GLU A 28 -1.11 3.55 -15.08
N ALA A 29 -2.24 3.12 -14.51
CA ALA A 29 -2.26 2.25 -13.34
C ALA A 29 -1.58 0.90 -13.59
N GLN A 30 -1.74 0.33 -14.79
CA GLN A 30 -1.07 -0.92 -15.17
C GLN A 30 0.44 -0.73 -15.31
N GLU A 31 0.88 0.38 -15.89
CA GLU A 31 2.29 0.71 -16.05
C GLU A 31 2.98 0.99 -14.70
N GLU A 32 2.33 1.77 -13.84
CA GLU A 32 2.80 1.99 -12.47
C GLU A 32 2.83 0.70 -11.66
N ALA A 33 1.80 -0.15 -11.76
CA ALA A 33 1.78 -1.44 -11.08
C ALA A 33 2.96 -2.33 -11.50
N GLN A 34 3.29 -2.40 -12.79
CA GLN A 34 4.46 -3.14 -13.27
C GLN A 34 5.77 -2.57 -12.74
N ARG A 35 5.91 -1.24 -12.72
CA ARG A 35 7.10 -0.57 -12.16
C ARG A 35 7.23 -0.84 -10.66
N VAL A 36 6.14 -0.72 -9.91
CA VAL A 36 6.12 -1.01 -8.47
C VAL A 36 6.42 -2.48 -8.20
N LEU A 37 5.90 -3.41 -9.00
CA LEU A 37 6.24 -4.83 -8.92
C LEU A 37 7.73 -5.08 -9.15
N GLY A 38 8.34 -4.42 -10.14
CA GLY A 38 9.78 -4.51 -10.39
C GLY A 38 10.61 -4.03 -9.21
N PHE A 39 10.28 -2.85 -8.66
CA PHE A 39 10.95 -2.36 -7.45
C PHE A 39 10.69 -3.22 -6.22
N ALA A 40 9.49 -3.78 -6.08
CA ALA A 40 9.16 -4.69 -4.99
C ALA A 40 10.01 -5.96 -5.06
N ALA A 41 10.20 -6.54 -6.26
CA ALA A 41 11.05 -7.69 -6.44
C ALA A 41 12.52 -7.40 -6.04
N TRP A 42 13.08 -6.29 -6.50
CA TRP A 42 14.43 -5.87 -6.10
C TRP A 42 14.54 -5.57 -4.62
N THR A 43 13.54 -4.92 -4.03
CA THR A 43 13.50 -4.62 -2.59
C THR A 43 13.44 -5.90 -1.76
N LEU A 44 12.61 -6.88 -2.17
CA LEU A 44 12.52 -8.19 -1.52
C LEU A 44 13.85 -8.95 -1.63
N PHE A 45 14.49 -8.92 -2.81
CA PHE A 45 15.78 -9.57 -3.01
C PHE A 45 16.88 -8.92 -2.16
N ALA A 46 16.93 -7.59 -2.10
CA ALA A 46 17.85 -6.86 -1.24
C ALA A 46 17.59 -7.13 0.24
N ALA A 47 16.33 -7.20 0.67
CA ALA A 47 15.96 -7.56 2.04
C ALA A 47 16.37 -8.98 2.39
N PHE A 48 16.20 -9.94 1.47
CA PHE A 48 16.64 -11.33 1.63
C PHE A 48 18.17 -11.42 1.80
N LEU A 49 18.92 -10.80 0.89
CA LEU A 49 20.39 -10.73 0.97
C LEU A 49 20.85 -10.05 2.26
N GLY A 50 20.22 -8.94 2.64
CA GLY A 50 20.50 -8.22 3.87
C GLY A 50 20.25 -9.07 5.12
N ALA A 51 19.14 -9.81 5.17
CA ALA A 51 18.85 -10.74 6.26
C ALA A 51 19.88 -11.88 6.33
N GLY A 52 20.29 -12.43 5.18
CA GLY A 52 21.35 -13.44 5.10
C GLY A 52 22.69 -12.91 5.59
N ALA A 53 23.10 -11.72 5.14
CA ALA A 53 24.34 -11.07 5.59
C ALA A 53 24.31 -10.79 7.11
N PHE A 54 23.18 -10.31 7.63
CA PHE A 54 23.00 -10.07 9.06
C PHE A 54 23.13 -11.36 9.89
N MET A 55 22.52 -12.46 9.42
CA MET A 55 22.65 -13.77 10.05
C MET A 55 24.11 -14.26 10.05
N LEU A 56 24.83 -14.10 8.93
CA LEU A 56 26.24 -14.47 8.83
C LEU A 56 27.11 -13.65 9.79
N VAL A 57 26.85 -12.35 9.95
CA VAL A 57 27.54 -11.51 10.94
C VAL A 57 27.27 -11.99 12.35
N ALA A 58 26.02 -12.34 12.67
CA ALA A 58 25.68 -12.89 13.98
C ALA A 58 26.44 -14.19 14.28
N LEU A 59 26.47 -15.11 13.32
CA LEU A 59 27.25 -16.35 13.41
C LEU A 59 28.75 -16.07 13.53
N PHE A 60 29.27 -15.13 12.74
CA PHE A 60 30.67 -14.72 12.79
C PHE A 60 31.06 -14.24 14.18
N VAL A 61 30.24 -13.39 14.81
CA VAL A 61 30.47 -12.94 16.19
C VAL A 61 30.45 -14.11 17.17
N ILE A 62 29.50 -15.03 17.04
CA ILE A 62 29.42 -16.22 17.92
C ILE A 62 30.68 -17.09 17.78
N VAL A 63 31.12 -17.35 16.55
CA VAL A 63 32.31 -18.16 16.28
C VAL A 63 33.58 -17.45 16.76
N LEU A 64 33.69 -16.14 16.52
CA LEU A 64 34.86 -15.34 16.91
C LEU A 64 35.10 -15.37 18.43
N PHE A 65 34.04 -15.39 19.23
CA PHE A 65 34.12 -15.40 20.69
C PHE A 65 33.89 -16.78 21.31
N TRP A 66 33.85 -17.85 20.51
CA TRP A 66 33.45 -19.19 20.94
C TRP A 66 34.36 -19.79 22.02
N ASP A 67 35.68 -19.68 21.85
CA ASP A 67 36.61 -20.38 22.73
C ASP A 67 36.59 -19.84 24.17
N THR A 68 36.55 -18.50 24.33
CA THR A 68 36.69 -17.85 25.63
C THR A 68 35.36 -17.34 26.21
N HIS A 69 34.43 -16.86 25.38
CA HIS A 69 33.24 -16.11 25.81
C HIS A 69 31.94 -16.61 25.17
N ARG A 70 31.86 -17.88 24.79
CA ARG A 70 30.70 -18.54 24.18
C ARG A 70 29.34 -18.14 24.75
N LEU A 71 29.16 -18.17 26.07
CA LEU A 71 27.87 -17.79 26.68
C LEU A 71 27.55 -16.29 26.50
N LEU A 72 28.54 -15.41 26.63
CA LEU A 72 28.34 -13.97 26.42
C LEU A 72 28.07 -13.64 24.95
N ALA A 73 28.72 -14.33 24.02
CA ALA A 73 28.49 -14.12 22.59
C ALA A 73 27.07 -14.54 22.18
N ILE A 74 26.62 -15.72 22.62
CA ILE A 74 25.26 -16.21 22.36
C ILE A 74 24.24 -15.33 23.07
N GLY A 75 24.43 -15.05 24.36
CA GLY A 75 23.51 -14.23 25.16
C GLY A 75 23.42 -12.79 24.66
N GLY A 76 24.55 -12.20 24.27
CA GLY A 76 24.61 -10.85 23.71
C GLY A 76 23.90 -10.76 22.37
N MET A 77 24.13 -11.72 21.47
CA MET A 77 23.44 -11.76 20.17
C MET A 77 21.94 -12.00 20.33
N ALA A 78 21.55 -12.93 21.21
CA ALA A 78 20.14 -13.19 21.52
C ALA A 78 19.45 -11.96 22.12
N GLY A 79 20.11 -11.27 23.06
CA GLY A 79 19.63 -10.03 23.64
C GLY A 79 19.47 -8.92 22.60
N LEU A 80 20.45 -8.74 21.71
CA LEU A 80 20.41 -7.77 20.63
C LEU A 80 19.23 -8.05 19.67
N PHE A 81 19.01 -9.31 19.30
CA PHE A 81 17.90 -9.71 18.42
C PHE A 81 16.55 -9.51 19.11
N ALA A 82 16.45 -9.86 20.41
CA ALA A 82 15.24 -9.65 21.19
C ALA A 82 14.89 -8.15 21.30
N LEU A 83 15.86 -7.29 21.58
CA LEU A 83 15.67 -5.84 21.64
C LEU A 83 15.24 -5.27 20.28
N ALA A 84 15.87 -5.71 19.19
CA ALA A 84 15.46 -5.33 17.84
C ALA A 84 14.01 -5.74 17.57
N ALA A 85 13.64 -6.99 17.88
CA ALA A 85 12.27 -7.49 17.70
C ALA A 85 11.23 -6.68 18.50
N VAL A 86 11.50 -6.40 19.78
CA VAL A 86 10.62 -5.59 20.64
C VAL A 86 10.47 -4.17 20.09
N SER A 87 11.56 -3.56 19.63
CA SER A 87 11.52 -2.19 19.08
C SER A 87 10.69 -2.12 17.78
N ILE A 88 10.80 -3.12 16.91
CA ILE A 88 10.02 -3.22 15.67
C ILE A 88 8.55 -3.45 16.01
N LEU A 89 8.24 -4.38 16.92
CA LEU A 89 6.87 -4.61 17.38
C LEU A 89 6.24 -3.35 17.97
N ALA A 90 6.97 -2.60 18.79
CA ALA A 90 6.50 -1.34 19.36
C ALA A 90 6.21 -0.31 18.25
N ARG A 91 7.11 -0.16 17.27
CA ARG A 91 6.92 0.73 16.10
C ARG A 91 5.71 0.32 15.27
N VAL A 92 5.54 -0.97 14.99
CA VAL A 92 4.39 -1.49 14.24
C VAL A 92 3.10 -1.22 15.00
N ARG A 93 3.04 -1.52 16.31
CA ARG A 93 1.87 -1.23 17.13
C ARG A 93 1.54 0.26 17.18
N ALA A 94 2.55 1.12 17.31
CA ALA A 94 2.36 2.56 17.25
C ALA A 94 1.83 3.02 15.89
N ALA A 95 2.37 2.49 14.79
CA ALA A 95 1.91 2.79 13.45
C ALA A 95 0.46 2.35 13.20
N PHE A 96 0.05 1.18 13.73
CA PHE A 96 -1.33 0.73 13.68
C PHE A 96 -2.26 1.58 14.56
N ALA A 97 -1.82 1.95 15.76
CA ALA A 97 -2.60 2.81 16.66
C ALA A 97 -2.77 4.25 16.13
N ALA A 98 -1.81 4.75 15.34
CA ALA A 98 -1.84 6.07 14.75
C ALA A 98 -2.58 6.15 13.40
N ARG A 99 -3.05 5.03 12.83
CA ARG A 99 -3.78 5.06 11.55
C ARG A 99 -5.25 5.48 11.77
N PRO A 100 -5.75 6.53 11.09
CA PRO A 100 -7.19 6.69 10.91
C PRO A 100 -7.75 5.48 10.14
N PRO A 101 -9.04 5.13 10.32
CA PRO A 101 -9.62 3.94 9.72
C PRO A 101 -9.37 3.91 8.21
N MET A 102 -8.84 2.79 7.72
CA MET A 102 -8.55 2.61 6.30
C MET A 102 -9.80 2.93 5.49
N MET A 103 -9.62 3.74 4.44
CA MET A 103 -10.70 4.13 3.52
C MET A 103 -11.76 5.08 4.09
N ALA A 104 -11.48 5.82 5.16
CA ALA A 104 -12.40 6.88 5.63
C ALA A 104 -12.72 7.90 4.53
N ALA A 105 -11.72 8.30 3.73
CA ALA A 105 -11.92 9.19 2.59
C ALA A 105 -12.74 8.51 1.47
N THR A 106 -12.40 7.28 1.10
CA THR A 106 -13.14 6.52 0.07
C THR A 106 -14.57 6.21 0.49
N LEU A 107 -14.82 5.89 1.75
CA LEU A 107 -16.17 5.69 2.31
C LEU A 107 -16.97 6.99 2.33
N ALA A 108 -16.32 8.13 2.63
CA ALA A 108 -16.97 9.43 2.56
C ALA A 108 -17.35 9.79 1.11
N GLU A 109 -16.49 9.49 0.15
CA GLU A 109 -16.74 9.70 -1.28
C GLU A 109 -17.85 8.79 -1.80
N LEU A 110 -17.83 7.50 -1.44
CA LEU A 110 -18.86 6.53 -1.82
C LEU A 110 -20.24 6.87 -1.21
N ASN A 111 -20.27 7.37 0.03
CA ASN A 111 -21.51 7.86 0.64
C ASN A 111 -22.07 9.09 -0.08
N LYS A 112 -21.19 9.95 -0.63
CA LYS A 112 -21.58 11.12 -1.41
C LYS A 112 -22.21 10.71 -2.74
N ASP A 113 -21.65 9.71 -3.40
CA ASP A 113 -22.19 9.14 -4.64
C ASP A 113 -23.55 8.47 -4.42
N ILE A 114 -23.71 7.71 -3.34
CA ILE A 114 -25.00 7.09 -2.96
C ILE A 114 -26.06 8.17 -2.66
N ALA A 115 -25.69 9.26 -1.99
CA ALA A 115 -26.60 10.36 -1.70
C ALA A 115 -27.05 11.07 -3.00
N PHE A 116 -26.15 11.26 -3.97
CA PHE A 116 -26.47 11.85 -5.27
C PHE A 116 -27.43 10.98 -6.08
N ILE A 117 -27.22 9.66 -6.12
CA ILE A 117 -28.11 8.71 -6.81
C ILE A 117 -29.51 8.69 -6.16
N LYS A 118 -29.59 8.67 -4.82
CA LYS A 118 -30.88 8.72 -4.11
C LYS A 118 -31.62 10.04 -4.34
N GLY A 119 -30.91 11.17 -4.40
CA GLY A 119 -31.49 12.48 -4.69
C GLY A 119 -32.00 12.61 -6.13
N THR A 120 -31.37 11.93 -7.08
CA THR A 120 -31.78 11.93 -8.50
C THR A 120 -33.02 11.05 -8.74
N GLY A 121 -33.20 9.99 -7.94
CA GLY A 121 -34.41 9.14 -7.99
C GLY A 121 -35.69 9.83 -7.52
N ALA A 122 -35.60 10.77 -6.57
CA ALA A 122 -36.76 11.52 -6.06
C ALA A 122 -37.29 12.59 -7.03
N ALA A 123 -36.50 12.98 -8.04
CA ALA A 123 -36.86 14.02 -9.01
C ALA A 123 -37.66 13.49 -10.23
N HIS A 124 -37.81 12.17 -10.37
CA HIS A 124 -38.49 11.53 -11.49
C HIS A 124 -39.88 10.94 -11.18
N GLU A 125 -40.40 11.15 -9.96
CA GLU A 125 -41.69 10.58 -9.52
C GLU A 125 -42.80 11.64 -9.29
N GLN A 126 -42.64 12.86 -9.80
CA GLN A 126 -43.68 13.91 -9.80
C GLN A 126 -44.13 14.29 -11.20
#